data_AF-A0A3L7XY62-F1
#
_entry.id   AF-A0A3L7XY62-F1
#
_cell.length_a   1.000
_cell.length_b   1.000
_cell.length_c   1.000
_cell.angle_alpha   90.00
_cell.angle_beta   90.00
_cell.angle_gamma   90.00
#
_symmetry.space_group_name_H-M   'P 1'
#
loop_
_entity.id
_entity.type
_entity.pdbx_description
1 polymer ?
#
loop_
_entity_poly.entity_id
_entity_poly.type
_entity_poly.pdbx_seq_one_letter_code
_entity_poly.pdbx_strand_id
1 'polypeptide(L)'
;MASVDGVPPPPLAHRVDHLLRPRPSWCLHHLESDLGDREVSGVPRARQPRPKGRGRELTYWLLTRYTALALFVLALAHYTVTHFVYDSSEQTAEWIKQVRWNSLAVRFVDWSMLVIVMLHSSLGMRTVIQDYSKGRLQRIILGLLYVLTAVLVALGSHVIITLPLK
;
A
#
# COMPACT_ATOMS: atom_id res chain seq x y z
N MET A 1 55.02 29.75 -42.22
CA MET A 1 54.81 29.13 -40.89
C MET A 1 53.41 29.50 -40.44
N ALA A 2 52.49 28.54 -40.46
CA ALA A 2 51.06 28.75 -40.19
C ALA A 2 50.82 28.86 -38.68
N SER A 3 50.09 29.90 -38.24
CA SER A 3 49.57 29.99 -36.86
C SER A 3 48.30 29.15 -36.77
N VAL A 4 48.26 28.26 -35.79
CA VAL A 4 47.13 27.39 -35.47
C VAL A 4 46.44 28.02 -34.27
N ASP A 5 45.42 28.86 -34.49
CA ASP A 5 44.58 29.38 -33.41
C ASP A 5 43.16 29.60 -33.93
N GLY A 6 42.24 28.70 -33.57
CA GLY A 6 40.85 28.80 -34.01
C GLY A 6 39.98 27.60 -33.68
N VAL A 7 39.97 27.14 -32.41
CA VAL A 7 38.93 26.23 -31.92
C VAL A 7 38.04 27.02 -30.95
N PRO A 8 36.77 27.31 -31.30
CA PRO A 8 35.85 27.98 -30.36
C PRO A 8 35.48 27.03 -29.22
N PRO A 9 35.37 27.51 -27.96
CA PRO A 9 35.04 26.66 -26.83
C PRO A 9 33.59 26.12 -26.92
N PRO A 10 33.35 24.88 -26.45
CA PRO A 10 32.04 24.24 -26.53
C PRO A 10 30.98 24.97 -25.67
N PRO A 11 29.73 25.09 -26.15
CA PRO A 11 28.65 25.88 -25.53
C PRO A 11 28.12 25.33 -24.19
N LEU A 12 28.72 24.26 -23.66
CA LEU A 12 28.29 23.61 -22.41
C LEU A 12 28.96 24.18 -21.16
N ALA A 13 30.06 24.93 -21.29
CA ALA A 13 30.77 25.49 -20.14
C ALA A 13 29.92 26.52 -19.36
N HIS A 14 29.24 27.44 -20.06
CA HIS A 14 28.44 28.50 -19.44
C HIS A 14 27.21 28.00 -18.66
N ARG A 15 26.79 26.74 -18.86
CA ARG A 15 25.59 26.20 -18.20
C ARG A 15 25.89 25.62 -16.82
N VAL A 16 27.14 25.37 -16.41
CA VAL A 16 27.39 24.74 -15.09
C VAL A 16 27.66 25.78 -14.00
N ASP A 17 28.07 26.99 -14.38
CA ASP A 17 28.50 28.05 -13.46
C ASP A 17 27.40 28.57 -12.53
N HIS A 18 26.13 28.44 -12.93
CA HIS A 18 25.00 28.88 -12.10
C HIS A 18 24.67 27.89 -10.96
N LEU A 19 25.16 26.65 -11.02
CA LEU A 19 24.91 25.62 -10.01
C LEU A 19 25.93 25.63 -8.87
N LEU A 20 27.07 26.31 -9.06
CA LEU A 20 28.16 26.36 -8.06
C LEU A 20 28.20 27.67 -7.28
N ARG A 21 27.20 28.55 -7.39
CA ARG A 21 27.16 29.77 -6.56
C ARG A 21 26.88 29.43 -5.09
N PRO A 22 27.80 29.73 -4.15
CA PRO A 22 27.54 29.57 -2.73
C PRO A 22 26.44 30.54 -2.28
N ARG A 23 25.45 30.03 -1.54
CA ARG A 23 24.36 30.84 -0.98
C ARG A 23 24.92 31.80 0.08
N PRO A 24 24.61 33.11 0.04
CA PRO A 24 25.11 34.07 1.01
C PRO A 24 24.55 33.80 2.42
N SER A 25 25.45 33.68 3.40
CA SER A 25 25.19 33.35 4.81
C SER A 25 24.53 34.48 5.63
N TRP A 26 24.22 35.62 5.01
CA TRP A 26 23.73 36.82 5.70
C TRP A 26 22.21 36.81 5.98
N CYS A 27 21.49 35.77 5.57
CA CYS A 27 20.04 35.62 5.80
C CYS A 27 19.70 34.97 7.15
N LEU A 28 20.44 35.31 8.21
CA LEU A 28 20.13 34.88 9.58
C LEU A 28 20.04 36.06 10.57
N HIS A 29 20.39 37.27 10.13
CA HIS A 29 20.47 38.44 11.02
C HIS A 29 19.13 39.17 11.26
N HIS A 30 18.04 38.72 10.62
CA HIS A 30 16.71 39.32 10.71
C HIS A 30 15.71 38.51 11.56
N LEU A 31 16.13 37.45 12.24
CA LEU A 31 15.22 36.57 12.98
C LEU A 31 14.95 37.03 14.43
N GLU A 32 15.73 37.96 14.99
CA GLU A 32 15.61 38.37 16.40
C GLU A 32 14.64 39.54 16.65
N SER A 33 14.25 40.30 15.61
CA SER A 33 13.31 41.43 15.77
C SER A 33 11.85 41.02 15.92
N ASP A 34 11.51 39.75 15.73
CA ASP A 34 10.13 39.24 15.65
C ASP A 34 9.65 38.55 16.95
N LEU A 35 10.43 38.69 18.03
CA LEU A 35 10.09 38.13 19.35
C LEU A 35 9.29 39.11 20.24
N GLY A 36 9.13 40.36 19.81
CA GLY A 36 8.39 41.40 20.54
C GLY A 36 6.86 41.40 20.32
N ASP A 37 6.37 40.84 19.22
CA ASP A 37 4.97 40.99 18.78
C ASP A 37 4.12 39.72 19.01
N ARG A 38 4.45 38.93 20.04
CA ARG A 38 3.65 37.75 20.44
C ARG A 38 2.55 38.05 21.45
N GLU A 39 2.12 39.31 21.58
CA GLU A 39 0.85 39.61 22.20
C GLU A 39 -0.32 39.36 21.22
N VAL A 40 -0.95 38.21 21.40
CA VAL A 40 -2.40 38.02 21.25
C VAL A 40 -3.00 38.43 19.89
N SER A 41 -2.46 37.90 18.79
CA SER A 41 -3.26 37.76 17.58
C SER A 41 -4.11 36.51 17.68
N GLY A 42 -5.34 36.68 18.19
CA GLY A 42 -6.42 35.71 18.13
C GLY A 42 -6.83 35.45 16.68
N VAL A 43 -5.98 34.78 15.91
CA VAL A 43 -6.31 34.29 14.57
C VAL A 43 -7.33 33.18 14.78
N PRO A 44 -8.62 33.34 14.40
CA PRO A 44 -9.53 32.21 14.40
C PRO A 44 -8.91 31.21 13.43
N ARG A 45 -8.46 30.07 13.97
CA ARG A 45 -7.91 28.96 13.19
C ARG A 45 -8.93 28.69 12.10
N ALA A 46 -8.65 29.14 10.87
CA ALA A 46 -9.57 29.02 9.77
C ALA A 46 -9.93 27.55 9.69
N ARG A 47 -11.17 27.23 10.06
CA ARG A 47 -11.66 25.85 10.07
C ARG A 47 -11.63 25.45 8.61
N GLN A 48 -10.56 24.78 8.20
CA GLN A 48 -10.41 24.37 6.82
C GLN A 48 -11.70 23.68 6.40
N PRO A 49 -12.27 24.04 5.23
CA PRO A 49 -13.50 23.44 4.74
C PRO A 49 -13.32 21.93 4.83
N ARG A 50 -14.05 21.28 5.75
CA ARG A 50 -13.94 19.83 5.93
C ARG A 50 -14.20 19.21 4.56
N PRO A 51 -13.25 18.48 3.98
CA PRO A 51 -13.40 17.96 2.63
C PRO A 51 -14.71 17.16 2.54
N LYS A 52 -15.55 17.49 1.56
CA LYS A 52 -16.80 16.78 1.27
C LYS A 52 -16.43 15.33 0.91
N GLY A 53 -16.61 14.40 1.85
CA GLY A 53 -16.21 12.99 1.67
C GLY A 53 -15.72 12.26 2.94
N ARG A 54 -15.64 12.96 4.08
CA ARG A 54 -15.02 12.52 5.36
C ARG A 54 -15.27 11.07 5.81
N GLY A 55 -16.40 10.46 5.46
CA GLY A 55 -16.72 9.08 5.85
C GLY A 55 -16.04 8.01 5.00
N ARG A 56 -16.08 8.13 3.67
CA ARG A 56 -15.71 7.02 2.77
C ARG A 56 -14.21 6.75 2.76
N GLU A 57 -13.41 7.81 2.75
CA GLU A 57 -11.95 7.71 2.83
C GLU A 57 -11.52 7.14 4.19
N LEU A 58 -12.17 7.57 5.28
CA LEU A 58 -11.95 7.00 6.60
C LEU A 58 -12.31 5.51 6.64
N THR A 59 -13.42 5.10 6.04
CA THR A 59 -13.81 3.68 5.95
C THR A 59 -12.76 2.87 5.21
N TYR A 60 -12.29 3.30 4.04
CA TYR A 60 -11.24 2.58 3.31
C TYR A 60 -9.93 2.53 4.08
N TRP A 61 -9.56 3.62 4.75
CA TRP A 61 -8.38 3.68 5.60
C TRP A 61 -8.49 2.68 6.76
N LEU A 62 -9.62 2.63 7.47
CA LEU A 62 -9.84 1.70 8.57
C LEU A 62 -9.83 0.25 8.08
N LEU A 63 -10.52 -0.03 6.97
CA LEU A 63 -10.60 -1.37 6.40
C LEU A 63 -9.22 -1.91 6.05
N THR A 64 -8.30 -1.12 5.48
CA THR A 64 -6.95 -1.62 5.18
C THR A 64 -6.17 -1.98 6.44
N ARG A 65 -6.39 -1.30 7.58
CA ARG A 65 -5.71 -1.63 8.85
C ARG A 65 -6.30 -2.87 9.50
N TYR A 66 -7.63 -2.94 9.61
CA TYR A 66 -8.30 -4.10 10.20
C TYR A 66 -8.02 -5.38 9.40
N THR A 67 -7.98 -5.27 8.07
CA THR A 67 -7.72 -6.42 7.19
C THR A 67 -6.26 -6.83 7.20
N ALA A 68 -5.31 -5.89 7.36
CA ALA A 68 -3.89 -6.23 7.58
C ALA A 68 -3.70 -7.02 8.87
N LEU A 69 -4.33 -6.57 9.96
CA LEU A 69 -4.26 -7.25 11.25
C LEU A 69 -4.91 -8.64 11.18
N ALA A 70 -6.09 -8.74 10.57
CA ALA A 70 -6.75 -10.02 10.34
C ALA A 70 -5.89 -10.96 9.49
N LEU A 71 -5.25 -10.46 8.43
CA LEU A 71 -4.35 -11.25 7.59
C LEU A 71 -3.12 -11.74 8.32
N PHE A 72 -2.53 -10.92 9.17
CA PHE A 72 -1.40 -11.34 9.99
C PHE A 72 -1.78 -12.58 10.82
N VAL A 73 -2.90 -12.52 11.54
CA VAL A 73 -3.37 -13.66 12.35
C VAL A 73 -3.73 -14.87 11.48
N LEU A 74 -4.48 -14.66 10.39
CA LEU A 74 -4.92 -15.74 9.49
C LEU A 74 -3.75 -16.42 8.76
N ALA A 75 -2.77 -15.65 8.31
CA ALA A 75 -1.58 -16.19 7.64
C ALA A 75 -0.72 -17.02 8.61
N LEU A 76 -0.55 -16.55 9.86
CA LEU A 76 0.12 -17.36 10.89
C LEU A 76 -0.68 -18.63 11.20
N ALA A 77 -1.99 -18.54 11.35
CA ALA A 77 -2.84 -19.72 11.59
C ALA A 77 -2.71 -20.74 10.44
N HIS A 78 -2.78 -20.29 9.19
CA HIS A 78 -2.58 -21.13 8.01
C HIS A 78 -1.19 -21.77 7.99
N TYR A 79 -0.13 -21.00 8.25
CA TYR A 79 1.25 -21.51 8.33
C TYR A 79 1.39 -22.58 9.42
N THR A 80 0.88 -22.30 10.63
CA THR A 80 0.97 -23.23 11.76
C THR A 80 0.24 -24.53 11.48
N VAL A 81 -0.99 -24.46 10.97
CA VAL A 81 -1.76 -25.65 10.59
C VAL A 81 -1.03 -26.45 9.52
N THR A 82 -0.47 -25.77 8.51
CA THR A 82 0.17 -26.45 7.38
C THR A 82 1.52 -27.08 7.74
N HIS A 83 2.30 -26.48 8.65
CA HIS A 83 3.67 -26.94 8.91
C HIS A 83 3.88 -27.59 10.28
N PHE A 84 3.19 -27.14 11.33
CA PHE A 84 3.36 -27.71 12.67
C PHE A 84 2.31 -28.77 13.02
N VAL A 85 1.06 -28.58 12.56
CA VAL A 85 -0.03 -29.54 12.87
C VAL A 85 -0.02 -30.71 11.90
N TYR A 86 0.26 -30.46 10.63
CA TYR A 86 0.25 -31.47 9.57
C TYR A 86 1.65 -31.79 9.05
N ASP A 87 2.60 -31.95 9.97
CA ASP A 87 3.95 -32.36 9.62
C ASP A 87 3.95 -33.76 8.97
N SER A 88 4.67 -33.88 7.87
CA SER A 88 4.71 -35.07 7.01
C SER A 88 5.58 -36.21 7.54
N SER A 89 6.27 -36.01 8.67
CA SER A 89 7.35 -36.88 9.12
C SER A 89 6.96 -37.96 10.15
N GLU A 90 5.97 -37.74 11.03
CA GLU A 90 5.76 -38.62 12.21
C GLU A 90 4.30 -38.95 12.61
N GLN A 91 3.34 -39.08 11.67
CA GLN A 91 1.97 -39.45 12.06
C GLN A 91 1.34 -40.57 11.23
N THR A 92 0.77 -41.56 11.92
CA THR A 92 0.03 -42.70 11.37
C THR A 92 -1.14 -42.23 10.51
N ALA A 93 -1.20 -42.69 9.26
CA ALA A 93 -2.09 -42.18 8.21
C ALA A 93 -3.61 -42.25 8.52
N GLU A 94 -4.02 -43.06 9.51
CA GLU A 94 -5.42 -43.26 9.91
C GLU A 94 -5.98 -42.10 10.77
N TRP A 95 -5.21 -41.54 11.70
CA TRP A 95 -5.70 -40.50 12.64
C TRP A 95 -5.79 -39.12 11.98
N ILE A 96 -4.84 -38.80 11.10
CA ILE A 96 -4.87 -37.57 10.29
C ILE A 96 -6.06 -37.59 9.32
N LYS A 97 -6.37 -38.72 8.68
CA LYS A 97 -7.50 -38.82 7.74
C LYS A 97 -8.84 -38.50 8.39
N GLN A 98 -9.10 -39.00 9.60
CA GLN A 98 -10.38 -38.80 10.29
C GLN A 98 -10.57 -37.38 10.83
N VAL A 99 -9.49 -36.68 11.24
CA VAL A 99 -9.58 -35.37 11.92
C VAL A 99 -9.24 -34.19 11.00
N ARG A 100 -8.33 -34.34 10.02
CA ARG A 100 -7.92 -33.25 9.11
C ARG A 100 -8.93 -32.97 8.01
N TRP A 101 -9.42 -34.02 7.34
CA TRP A 101 -10.17 -33.88 6.09
C TRP A 101 -11.64 -33.49 6.30
N ASN A 102 -12.15 -33.70 7.52
CA ASN A 102 -13.49 -33.30 7.96
C ASN A 102 -13.51 -32.02 8.82
N SER A 103 -12.36 -31.36 9.01
CA SER A 103 -12.27 -30.14 9.80
C SER A 103 -12.84 -28.95 9.05
N LEU A 104 -14.08 -28.60 9.38
CA LEU A 104 -14.69 -27.34 8.95
C LEU A 104 -13.85 -26.12 9.37
N ALA A 105 -13.11 -26.23 10.48
CA ALA A 105 -12.28 -25.14 10.99
C ALA A 105 -11.13 -24.79 10.03
N VAL A 106 -10.40 -25.77 9.49
CA VAL A 106 -9.29 -25.51 8.54
C VAL A 106 -9.83 -24.93 7.23
N ARG A 107 -10.94 -25.49 6.71
CA ARG A 107 -11.60 -24.94 5.52
C ARG A 107 -12.08 -23.50 5.74
N PHE A 108 -12.62 -23.20 6.92
CA PHE A 108 -13.04 -21.86 7.26
C PHE A 108 -11.86 -20.88 7.38
N VAL A 109 -10.73 -21.32 7.94
CA VAL A 109 -9.49 -20.53 7.97
C VAL A 109 -9.00 -20.22 6.55
N ASP A 110 -8.91 -21.22 5.69
CA ASP A 110 -8.44 -21.03 4.31
C ASP A 110 -9.41 -20.15 3.48
N TRP A 111 -10.72 -20.35 3.64
CA TRP A 111 -11.73 -19.53 2.98
C TRP A 111 -11.73 -18.09 3.48
N SER A 112 -11.67 -17.88 4.79
CA SER A 112 -11.60 -16.53 5.37
C SER A 112 -10.29 -15.83 4.98
N MET A 113 -9.16 -16.53 4.99
CA MET A 113 -7.88 -16.00 4.50
C MET A 113 -8.00 -15.57 3.03
N LEU A 114 -8.61 -16.38 2.18
CA LEU A 114 -8.83 -16.05 0.77
C LEU A 114 -9.64 -14.76 0.59
N VAL A 115 -10.76 -14.63 1.30
CA VAL A 115 -11.60 -13.43 1.20
C VAL A 115 -10.86 -12.19 1.73
N ILE A 116 -10.22 -12.28 2.89
CA ILE A 116 -9.53 -11.14 3.49
C ILE A 116 -8.29 -10.75 2.67
N VAL A 117 -7.53 -11.71 2.11
CA VAL A 117 -6.34 -11.39 1.28
C VAL A 117 -6.75 -10.64 0.02
N MET A 118 -7.85 -11.06 -0.62
CA MET A 118 -8.36 -10.43 -1.83
C MET A 118 -8.91 -9.02 -1.53
N LEU A 119 -9.61 -8.86 -0.42
CA LEU A 119 -10.11 -7.56 0.03
C LEU A 119 -8.96 -6.61 0.40
N HIS A 120 -7.95 -7.07 1.15
CA HIS A 120 -6.78 -6.25 1.49
C HIS A 120 -5.98 -5.85 0.25
N SER A 121 -5.73 -6.79 -0.65
CA SER A 121 -4.98 -6.57 -1.89
C SER A 121 -5.68 -5.55 -2.80
N SER A 122 -7.00 -5.65 -2.96
CA SER A 122 -7.77 -4.72 -3.80
C SER A 122 -7.86 -3.32 -3.19
N LEU A 123 -8.03 -3.19 -1.87
CA LEU A 123 -8.03 -1.89 -1.18
C LEU A 123 -6.64 -1.23 -1.17
N GLY A 124 -5.57 -2.01 -0.99
CA GLY A 124 -4.19 -1.54 -1.09
C GLY A 124 -3.87 -1.07 -2.51
N MET A 125 -4.17 -1.90 -3.51
CA MET A 125 -3.92 -1.58 -4.92
C MET A 125 -4.72 -0.38 -5.41
N ARG A 126 -5.96 -0.20 -4.92
CA ARG A 126 -6.73 1.03 -5.17
C ARG A 126 -5.95 2.29 -4.79
N THR A 127 -5.28 2.28 -3.64
CA THR A 127 -4.49 3.44 -3.17
C THR A 127 -3.33 3.71 -4.14
N VAL A 128 -2.59 2.67 -4.52
CA VAL A 128 -1.51 2.77 -5.51
C VAL A 128 -2.04 3.33 -6.86
N ILE A 129 -3.15 2.79 -7.37
CA ILE A 129 -3.72 3.26 -8.66
C ILE A 129 -4.14 4.73 -8.58
N GLN A 130 -4.65 5.18 -7.43
CA GLN A 130 -5.04 6.57 -7.23
C GLN A 130 -3.84 7.54 -7.26
N ASP A 131 -2.67 7.07 -6.83
CA ASP A 131 -1.44 7.87 -6.81
C ASP A 131 -0.78 7.94 -8.19
N TYR A 132 -0.81 6.85 -8.97
CA TYR A 132 -0.10 6.75 -10.25
C TYR A 132 -0.95 6.99 -11.51
N SER A 133 -2.28 6.87 -11.45
CA SER A 133 -3.15 7.01 -12.62
C SER A 133 -4.22 8.08 -12.42
N LYS A 134 -4.52 8.86 -13.47
CA LYS A 134 -5.52 9.94 -13.43
C LYS A 134 -6.52 9.83 -14.58
N GLY A 135 -7.71 10.42 -14.39
CA GLY A 135 -8.70 10.58 -15.45
C GLY A 135 -9.41 9.29 -15.88
N ARG A 136 -9.54 9.06 -17.20
CA ARG A 136 -10.25 7.89 -17.74
C ARG A 136 -9.50 6.58 -17.45
N LEU A 137 -8.17 6.60 -17.55
CA LEU A 137 -7.33 5.42 -17.34
C LEU A 137 -7.49 4.84 -15.94
N GLN A 138 -7.50 5.71 -14.91
CA GLN A 138 -7.72 5.32 -13.52
C GLN A 138 -9.02 4.52 -13.32
N ARG A 139 -10.12 4.96 -13.94
CA ARG A 139 -11.42 4.28 -13.83
C ARG A 139 -11.41 2.90 -14.49
N ILE A 140 -10.72 2.76 -15.62
CA ILE A 140 -10.58 1.48 -16.33
C ILE A 140 -9.76 0.50 -15.50
N ILE A 141 -8.60 0.93 -14.98
CA ILE A 141 -7.73 0.07 -14.18
C ILE A 141 -8.41 -0.36 -12.88
N LEU A 142 -9.11 0.56 -12.19
CA LEU A 142 -9.88 0.22 -10.99
C LEU A 142 -11.02 -0.76 -11.31
N GLY A 143 -11.72 -0.58 -12.42
CA GLY A 143 -12.74 -1.52 -12.88
C GLY A 143 -12.17 -2.91 -13.13
N LEU A 144 -11.05 -3.01 -13.85
CA LEU A 144 -10.37 -4.27 -14.10
C LEU A 144 -9.89 -4.95 -12.82
N LEU A 145 -9.31 -4.17 -11.88
CA LEU A 145 -8.90 -4.67 -10.57
C LEU A 145 -10.08 -5.33 -9.84
N TYR A 146 -11.23 -4.66 -9.76
CA TYR A 146 -12.39 -5.22 -9.05
C TYR A 146 -12.98 -6.45 -9.75
N VAL A 147 -13.00 -6.48 -11.09
CA VAL A 147 -13.42 -7.67 -11.84
C VAL A 147 -12.47 -8.84 -11.57
N LEU A 148 -11.16 -8.60 -11.64
CA LEU A 148 -10.15 -9.63 -11.37
C LEU A 148 -10.28 -10.16 -9.93
N THR A 149 -10.39 -9.28 -8.94
CA THR A 149 -10.60 -9.67 -7.54
C THR A 149 -11.88 -10.52 -7.39
N ALA A 150 -13.00 -10.11 -8.00
CA ALA A 150 -14.25 -10.86 -7.93
C ALA A 150 -14.13 -12.26 -8.57
N VAL A 151 -13.48 -12.35 -9.74
CA VAL A 151 -13.25 -13.64 -10.42
C VAL A 151 -12.38 -14.57 -9.57
N LEU A 152 -11.28 -14.08 -8.99
CA LEU A 152 -10.41 -14.88 -8.13
C LEU A 152 -11.12 -15.35 -6.86
N VAL A 153 -11.93 -14.49 -6.23
CA VAL A 153 -12.73 -14.87 -5.06
C VAL A 153 -13.77 -15.93 -5.42
N ALA A 154 -14.46 -15.77 -6.56
CA ALA A 154 -15.47 -16.72 -7.02
C ALA A 154 -14.84 -18.09 -7.34
N LEU A 155 -13.74 -18.10 -8.10
CA LEU A 155 -13.04 -19.32 -8.49
C LEU A 155 -12.47 -20.05 -7.26
N GLY A 156 -11.83 -19.31 -6.34
CA GLY A 156 -11.35 -19.88 -5.09
C GLY A 156 -12.46 -20.42 -4.18
N SER A 157 -13.57 -19.68 -4.04
CA SER A 157 -14.74 -20.15 -3.29
C SER A 157 -15.35 -21.39 -3.91
N HIS A 158 -15.41 -21.46 -5.25
CA HIS A 158 -15.91 -22.64 -5.96
C HIS A 158 -15.08 -23.88 -5.65
N VAL A 159 -13.75 -23.78 -5.65
CA VAL A 159 -12.86 -24.89 -5.28
C VAL A 159 -13.12 -25.36 -3.85
N ILE A 160 -13.30 -24.43 -2.90
CA ILE A 160 -13.51 -24.78 -1.49
C ILE A 160 -14.87 -25.47 -1.27
N ILE A 161 -15.92 -25.01 -1.95
CA ILE A 161 -17.28 -25.58 -1.84
C ILE A 161 -17.39 -26.95 -2.51
N THR A 162 -16.69 -27.14 -3.64
CA THR A 162 -16.80 -28.38 -4.43
C THR A 162 -16.03 -29.56 -3.84
N LEU A 163 -15.08 -29.32 -2.92
CA LEU A 163 -14.37 -30.39 -2.24
C LEU A 163 -15.31 -31.11 -1.25
N PRO A 164 -15.65 -32.40 -1.48
CA PRO A 164 -16.57 -33.12 -0.61
C PRO A 164 -16.02 -33.24 0.81
N LEU A 165 -16.88 -33.02 1.82
CA LEU A 165 -16.64 -33.48 3.20
C LEU A 165 -16.88 -34.99 3.17
N LYS A 166 -15.81 -35.78 3.27
CA LYS A 166 -15.87 -37.24 3.37
C LYS A 166 -15.32 -37.65 4.72
#